data_AF-G8Y9S6-F1
#
_entry.id   AF-G8Y9S6-F1
#
_cell.length_a   1.000
_cell.length_b   1.000
_cell.length_c   1.000
_cell.angle_alpha   90.00
_cell.angle_beta   90.00
_cell.angle_gamma   90.00
#
_symmetry.space_group_name_H-M   'P 1'
#
loop_
_entity.id
_entity.type
_entity.pdbx_description
1 polymer ?
#
loop_
_entity_poly.entity_id
_entity_poly.type
_entity_poly.pdbx_seq_one_letter_code
_entity_poly.pdbx_strand_id
1 'polypeptide(L)'
;MAPPDTGNNTPIAKVQMENDTTRKSGSTPKFSLETPKSPTNNSENENAVSMDVDESDSAASTLEYIRQLKEVDLIPELFNLLYDLQEGNVIPKDFDNNAGSIRVKLNHMRQVTRGIKGVDESIPYRQNQINSLEASNQKTLSFLSDFKKRVEGNIEEKGLNIN
;
A
#
# COMPACT_ATOMS: atom_id res chain seq x y z
N MET A 1 69.16 0.14 12.17
CA MET A 1 68.48 -1.13 12.50
C MET A 1 66.98 -0.86 12.47
N ALA A 2 66.32 -1.24 11.38
CA ALA A 2 64.88 -1.12 11.12
C ALA A 2 64.41 -2.44 10.45
N PRO A 3 63.17 -2.89 10.64
CA PRO A 3 62.74 -4.25 10.28
C PRO A 3 62.39 -4.41 8.78
N PRO A 4 62.36 -5.65 8.27
CA PRO A 4 62.17 -5.94 6.86
C PRO A 4 60.69 -5.96 6.41
N ASP A 5 60.54 -5.56 5.15
CA ASP A 5 59.33 -5.57 4.34
C ASP A 5 58.95 -6.98 3.87
N THR A 6 57.66 -7.09 3.61
CA THR A 6 56.83 -8.19 3.12
C THR A 6 57.36 -8.94 1.89
N GLY A 7 57.07 -10.25 1.85
CA GLY A 7 57.40 -11.10 0.71
C GLY A 7 56.52 -12.34 0.65
N ASN A 8 55.32 -12.16 0.09
CA ASN A 8 54.40 -13.19 -0.36
C ASN A 8 55.10 -14.32 -1.15
N ASN A 9 54.68 -15.57 -0.94
CA ASN A 9 54.37 -16.47 -2.06
C ASN A 9 53.46 -17.64 -1.65
N THR A 10 52.27 -17.65 -2.25
CA THR A 10 51.29 -18.72 -2.33
C THR A 10 51.82 -19.89 -3.18
N PRO A 11 51.23 -21.09 -3.08
CA PRO A 11 50.50 -21.55 -4.27
C PRO A 11 49.17 -22.26 -3.99
N ILE A 12 48.17 -21.84 -4.79
CA ILE A 12 47.28 -22.67 -5.63
C ILE A 12 46.46 -23.78 -4.95
N ALA A 13 45.13 -23.59 -4.93
CA ALA A 13 44.18 -24.66 -5.27
C ALA A 13 42.94 -24.07 -5.98
N LYS A 14 42.74 -24.53 -7.22
CA LYS A 14 41.54 -24.34 -8.05
C LYS A 14 40.40 -25.22 -7.53
N VAL A 15 39.17 -24.72 -7.47
CA VAL A 15 37.97 -25.51 -7.78
C VAL A 15 36.96 -24.60 -8.49
N GLN A 16 36.71 -24.92 -9.75
CA GLN A 16 35.62 -24.41 -10.58
C GLN A 16 34.30 -25.10 -10.16
N MET A 17 33.21 -24.35 -10.07
CA MET A 17 31.87 -24.90 -10.30
C MET A 17 31.12 -23.97 -11.25
N GLU A 18 31.02 -24.44 -12.49
CA GLU A 18 30.16 -23.90 -13.54
C GLU A 18 28.74 -24.44 -13.31
N ASN A 19 27.77 -23.52 -13.21
CA ASN A 19 26.35 -23.87 -13.15
C ASN A 19 25.81 -23.94 -14.57
N ASP A 20 25.69 -25.16 -15.09
CA ASP A 20 25.08 -25.43 -16.39
C ASP A 20 23.56 -25.62 -16.25
N THR A 21 22.86 -25.02 -17.20
CA THR A 21 21.40 -24.98 -17.33
C THR A 21 20.98 -26.05 -18.34
N THR A 22 19.76 -26.59 -18.18
CA THR A 22 18.98 -27.45 -19.10
C THR A 22 19.05 -28.97 -18.88
N ARG A 23 17.94 -29.56 -18.40
CA ARG A 23 17.03 -30.43 -19.19
C ARG A 23 15.96 -31.11 -18.31
N LYS A 24 14.70 -30.77 -18.63
CA LYS A 24 13.62 -31.67 -19.10
C LYS A 24 13.11 -32.81 -18.18
N SER A 25 11.97 -32.57 -17.53
CA SER A 25 10.85 -33.52 -17.31
C SER A 25 9.84 -32.81 -16.39
N GLY A 26 8.63 -32.44 -16.78
CA GLY A 26 7.59 -33.33 -17.30
C GLY A 26 6.62 -33.65 -16.16
N SER A 27 5.59 -32.83 -15.96
CA SER A 27 4.28 -33.24 -15.42
C SER A 27 3.33 -32.04 -15.39
N THR A 28 2.39 -32.03 -16.34
CA THR A 28 1.23 -31.14 -16.38
C THR A 28 0.12 -31.70 -15.50
N PRO A 29 -0.50 -30.90 -14.61
CA PRO A 29 -1.84 -31.19 -14.13
C PRO A 29 -2.89 -30.68 -15.14
N LYS A 30 -3.80 -31.58 -15.47
CA LYS A 30 -4.87 -31.52 -16.47
C LYS A 30 -5.77 -30.27 -16.33
N PHE A 31 -5.74 -29.44 -17.37
CA PHE A 31 -6.76 -28.44 -17.68
C PHE A 31 -7.94 -29.18 -18.33
N SER A 32 -9.05 -29.33 -17.61
CA SER A 32 -10.29 -29.89 -18.18
C SER A 32 -11.16 -28.75 -18.68
N LEU A 33 -11.32 -28.71 -19.99
CA LEU A 33 -12.19 -27.82 -20.74
C LEU A 33 -13.60 -28.44 -20.75
N GLU A 34 -14.54 -27.89 -19.97
CA GLU A 34 -15.96 -28.16 -20.14
C GLU A 34 -16.67 -26.88 -20.60
N THR A 35 -17.21 -26.96 -21.81
CA THR A 35 -18.12 -25.99 -22.44
C THR A 35 -19.54 -26.08 -21.86
N PRO A 36 -20.39 -25.08 -22.11
CA PRO A 36 -21.32 -24.49 -21.14
C PRO A 36 -22.69 -25.17 -21.10
N LYS A 37 -23.35 -25.07 -19.95
CA LYS A 37 -24.81 -25.24 -19.81
C LYS A 37 -25.41 -23.98 -19.20
N SER A 38 -25.98 -23.14 -20.06
CA SER A 38 -27.02 -22.19 -19.66
C SER A 38 -28.30 -22.98 -19.30
N PRO A 39 -29.06 -22.50 -18.32
CA PRO A 39 -30.45 -22.21 -18.62
C PRO A 39 -30.78 -20.75 -18.32
N THR A 40 -31.33 -20.14 -19.36
CA THR A 40 -32.20 -18.97 -19.34
C THR A 40 -33.10 -18.95 -18.11
N ASN A 41 -33.09 -17.83 -17.39
CA ASN A 41 -34.32 -17.25 -16.84
C ASN A 41 -34.18 -15.74 -16.87
N ASN A 42 -34.95 -15.12 -17.77
CA ASN A 42 -35.32 -13.72 -17.70
C ASN A 42 -36.09 -13.47 -16.40
N SER A 43 -35.59 -12.56 -15.58
CA SER A 43 -36.45 -11.61 -14.87
C SER A 43 -35.77 -10.27 -14.89
N GLU A 44 -36.44 -9.34 -15.55
CA GLU A 44 -36.23 -7.91 -15.50
C GLU A 44 -36.11 -7.47 -14.04
N ASN A 45 -34.95 -6.93 -13.65
CA ASN A 45 -34.92 -5.92 -12.62
C ASN A 45 -33.74 -4.98 -12.83
N GLU A 46 -34.05 -3.70 -12.75
CA GLU A 46 -33.22 -2.58 -13.12
C GLU A 46 -31.99 -2.47 -12.21
N ASN A 47 -30.84 -2.31 -12.85
CA ASN A 47 -29.78 -1.40 -12.43
C ASN A 47 -29.29 -1.52 -10.96
N ALA A 48 -28.90 -2.72 -10.54
CA ALA A 48 -27.97 -2.86 -9.43
C ALA A 48 -26.55 -2.58 -9.95
N VAL A 49 -26.20 -1.29 -10.05
CA VAL A 49 -24.79 -0.90 -10.10
C VAL A 49 -24.19 -1.37 -8.78
N SER A 50 -23.50 -2.51 -8.77
CA SER A 50 -22.68 -2.90 -7.63
C SER A 50 -21.45 -2.00 -7.63
N MET A 51 -21.63 -0.75 -7.20
CA MET A 51 -20.53 0.02 -6.66
C MET A 51 -20.10 -0.73 -5.40
N ASP A 52 -19.00 -1.45 -5.52
CA ASP A 52 -18.25 -1.95 -4.37
C ASP A 52 -17.67 -0.70 -3.70
N VAL A 53 -18.52 0.01 -2.95
CA VAL A 53 -18.07 1.12 -2.12
C VAL A 53 -17.35 0.45 -0.97
N ASP A 54 -16.03 0.54 -0.98
CA ASP A 54 -15.15 0.22 0.15
C ASP A 54 -15.42 1.27 1.25
N GLU A 55 -16.64 1.27 1.80
CA GLU A 55 -17.19 2.27 2.73
C GLU A 55 -17.40 1.72 4.14
N SER A 56 -16.74 0.63 4.49
CA SER A 56 -16.62 0.26 5.90
C SER A 56 -15.36 0.92 6.49
N ASP A 57 -15.59 2.02 7.22
CA ASP A 57 -14.78 2.48 8.36
C ASP A 57 -13.63 3.48 8.16
N SER A 58 -13.64 4.37 7.15
CA SER A 58 -12.60 5.41 7.09
C SER A 58 -12.62 6.37 8.31
N ALA A 59 -13.81 6.78 8.79
CA ALA A 59 -13.92 7.74 9.89
C ALA A 59 -13.80 7.07 11.27
N ALA A 60 -14.43 5.91 11.46
CA ALA A 60 -14.36 5.13 12.69
C ALA A 60 -12.93 4.64 12.97
N SER A 61 -12.24 4.10 11.97
CA SER A 61 -10.84 3.67 12.10
C SER A 61 -9.90 4.86 12.38
N THR A 62 -10.13 6.01 11.74
CA THR A 62 -9.32 7.21 11.99
C THR A 62 -9.49 7.73 13.42
N LEU A 63 -10.72 7.73 13.94
CA LEU A 63 -11.01 8.08 15.33
C LEU A 63 -10.33 7.12 16.31
N GLU A 64 -10.26 5.84 15.98
CA GLU A 64 -9.54 4.84 16.78
C GLU A 64 -8.03 5.11 16.81
N TYR A 65 -7.40 5.39 15.65
CA TYR A 65 -5.98 5.76 15.60
C TYR A 65 -5.68 7.05 16.39
N ILE A 66 -6.55 8.06 16.30
CA ILE A 66 -6.40 9.30 17.08
C ILE A 66 -6.52 9.02 18.58
N ARG A 67 -7.45 8.15 18.98
CA ARG A 67 -7.62 7.74 20.38
C ARG A 67 -6.38 7.01 20.88
N GLN A 68 -5.87 6.02 20.14
CA GLN A 68 -4.63 5.31 20.47
C GLN A 68 -3.45 6.27 20.61
N LEU A 69 -3.33 7.29 19.74
CA LEU A 69 -2.28 8.29 19.83
C LEU A 69 -2.37 9.14 21.11
N LYS A 70 -3.59 9.47 21.54
CA LYS A 70 -3.85 10.24 22.77
C LYS A 70 -3.55 9.45 24.04
N GLU A 71 -3.68 8.13 23.99
CA GLU A 71 -3.39 7.23 25.12
C GLU A 71 -1.87 7.04 25.35
N VAL A 72 -1.02 7.44 24.39
CA VAL A 72 0.44 7.38 24.57
C VAL A 72 0.94 8.60 25.34
N ASP A 73 1.05 8.45 26.66
CA ASP A 73 1.66 9.46 27.54
C ASP A 73 3.19 9.42 27.44
N LEU A 74 3.74 10.25 26.56
CA LEU A 74 5.19 10.39 26.33
C LEU A 74 5.83 11.47 27.22
N ILE A 75 5.15 12.61 27.36
CA ILE A 75 5.71 13.79 28.03
C ILE A 75 6.00 13.56 29.52
N PRO A 76 5.10 12.93 30.32
CA PRO A 76 5.38 12.66 31.73
C PRO A 76 6.58 11.72 31.91
N GLU A 77 6.71 10.72 31.03
CA GLU A 77 7.79 9.75 31.09
C GLU A 77 9.15 10.38 30.73
N LEU A 78 9.16 11.26 29.71
CA LEU A 78 10.34 12.04 29.37
C LEU A 78 10.74 12.99 30.52
N PHE A 79 9.75 13.61 31.18
CA PHE A 79 9.99 14.50 32.31
C PHE A 79 10.57 13.76 33.51
N ASN A 80 10.01 12.60 33.85
CA ASN A 80 10.54 11.75 34.92
C ASN A 80 11.96 11.30 34.62
N LEU A 81 12.25 10.90 33.39
CA LEU A 81 13.61 10.50 32.99
C LEU A 81 14.61 11.67 33.10
N LEU A 82 14.20 12.89 32.73
CA LEU A 82 15.03 14.09 32.89
C LEU A 82 15.27 14.40 34.36
N TYR A 83 14.23 14.28 35.18
CA TYR A 83 14.29 14.50 36.62
C TYR A 83 15.22 13.50 37.30
N ASP A 84 15.11 12.21 36.97
CA ASP A 84 15.98 11.16 37.49
C ASP A 84 17.45 11.33 37.05
N LEU A 85 17.69 11.87 35.86
CA LEU A 85 19.04 12.25 35.43
C LEU A 85 19.57 13.45 36.23
N GLN A 86 18.72 14.44 36.52
CA GLN A 86 19.10 15.64 37.26
C GLN A 86 19.37 15.36 38.74
N GLU A 87 18.57 14.50 39.37
CA GLU A 87 18.74 14.06 40.76
C GLU A 87 19.86 13.00 40.92
N GLY A 88 20.39 12.48 39.80
CA GLY A 88 21.47 11.49 39.80
C GLY A 88 21.01 10.06 40.08
N ASN A 89 19.70 9.79 40.06
CA ASN A 89 19.11 8.46 40.13
C ASN A 89 19.48 7.61 38.91
N VAL A 90 19.64 8.27 37.75
CA VAL A 90 20.10 7.66 36.51
C VAL A 90 21.50 8.18 36.16
N ILE A 91 22.43 7.25 35.97
CA ILE A 91 23.78 7.58 35.49
C ILE A 91 23.68 7.92 33.99
N PRO A 92 24.42 8.92 33.48
CA PRO A 92 24.40 9.26 32.06
C PRO A 92 24.66 8.07 31.11
N LYS A 93 25.43 7.08 31.58
CA LYS A 93 25.70 5.83 30.86
C LYS A 93 24.46 4.95 30.69
N ASP A 94 23.54 4.99 31.65
CA ASP A 94 22.32 4.17 31.68
C ASP A 94 21.09 4.94 31.17
N PHE A 95 21.23 6.24 30.86
CA PHE A 95 20.17 7.05 30.28
C PHE A 95 19.55 6.40 29.04
N ASP A 96 20.38 5.82 28.17
CA ASP A 96 19.93 5.22 26.92
C ASP A 96 19.07 3.96 27.13
N ASN A 97 19.36 3.20 28.19
CA ASN A 97 18.56 2.05 28.60
C ASN A 97 17.20 2.50 29.16
N ASN A 98 17.19 3.55 29.97
CA ASN A 98 15.98 4.11 30.55
C ASN A 98 15.11 4.85 29.50
N ALA A 99 15.71 5.35 28.40
CA ALA A 99 15.01 5.90 27.25
C ALA A 99 14.42 4.82 26.32
N GLY A 100 14.63 3.53 26.60
CA GLY A 100 14.14 2.42 25.78
C GLY A 100 12.62 2.40 25.63
N SER A 101 11.88 2.62 26.72
CA SER A 101 10.41 2.68 26.69
C SER A 101 9.89 3.85 25.86
N ILE A 102 10.53 5.02 25.99
CA ILE A 102 10.26 6.23 25.22
C ILE A 102 10.43 5.96 23.71
N ARG A 103 11.49 5.24 23.31
CA ARG A 103 11.70 4.83 21.91
C ARG A 103 10.60 3.91 21.40
N VAL A 104 10.19 2.93 22.19
CA VAL A 104 9.10 2.01 21.82
C VAL A 104 7.79 2.77 21.62
N LYS A 105 7.45 3.67 22.54
CA LYS A 105 6.26 4.54 22.42
C LYS A 105 6.33 5.46 21.20
N LEU A 106 7.47 6.07 20.92
CA LEU A 106 7.68 6.89 19.72
C LEU A 106 7.51 6.08 18.43
N ASN A 107 8.04 4.85 18.40
CA ASN A 107 7.87 3.97 17.25
C ASN A 107 6.41 3.54 17.07
N HIS A 108 5.71 3.27 18.17
CA HIS A 108 4.29 2.97 18.15
C HIS A 108 3.46 4.17 17.63
N MET A 109 3.70 5.39 18.15
CA MET A 109 3.07 6.61 17.63
C MET A 109 3.31 6.76 16.12
N ARG A 110 4.54 6.57 15.65
CA ARG A 110 4.87 6.64 14.23
C ARG A 110 4.08 5.61 13.40
N GLN A 111 3.88 4.39 13.91
CA GLN A 111 3.07 3.37 13.24
C GLN A 111 1.59 3.76 13.19
N VAL A 112 1.03 4.23 14.31
CA VAL A 112 -0.36 4.70 14.41
C VAL A 112 -0.62 5.87 13.45
N THR A 113 0.29 6.85 13.40
CA THR A 113 0.17 8.01 12.50
C THR A 113 0.21 7.59 11.02
N ARG A 114 0.97 6.56 10.66
CA ARG A 114 0.98 6.01 9.28
C ARG A 114 -0.31 5.30 8.90
N GLY A 115 -1.08 4.82 9.88
CA GLY A 115 -2.40 4.23 9.65
C GLY A 115 -3.47 5.26 9.27
N ILE A 116 -3.22 6.55 9.51
CA ILE A 116 -4.15 7.63 9.19
C ILE A 116 -3.96 8.02 7.72
N LYS A 117 -4.93 7.69 6.86
CA LYS A 117 -4.91 8.05 5.43
C LYS A 117 -4.85 9.57 5.26
N GLY A 118 -3.94 10.04 4.41
CA GLY A 118 -3.82 11.45 4.02
C GLY A 118 -3.18 12.37 5.07
N VAL A 119 -2.64 11.84 6.17
CA VAL A 119 -1.92 12.63 7.19
C VAL A 119 -0.54 13.09 6.68
N ASP A 120 0.04 12.34 5.75
CA ASP A 120 1.31 12.62 5.08
C ASP A 120 1.13 13.49 3.81
N GLU A 121 -0.10 13.70 3.39
CA GLU A 121 -0.42 14.46 2.18
C GLU A 121 -0.65 15.94 2.46
N SER A 122 0.02 16.80 1.68
CA SER A 122 -0.23 18.24 1.74
C SER A 122 -1.60 18.62 1.16
N ILE A 123 -2.20 19.71 1.66
CA ILE A 123 -3.48 20.23 1.14
C ILE A 123 -3.40 20.52 -0.38
N PRO A 124 -2.36 21.17 -0.92
CA PRO A 124 -2.24 21.41 -2.36
C PRO A 124 -2.17 20.12 -3.17
N TYR A 125 -1.49 19.09 -2.65
CA TYR A 125 -1.42 17.78 -3.29
C TYR A 125 -2.80 17.12 -3.40
N ARG A 126 -3.57 17.14 -2.31
CA ARG A 126 -4.96 16.64 -2.30
C ARG A 126 -5.85 17.38 -3.28
N GLN A 127 -5.72 18.72 -3.35
CA GLN A 127 -6.48 19.51 -4.32
C GLN A 127 -6.15 19.12 -5.77
N ASN A 128 -4.87 18.92 -6.09
CA ASN A 128 -4.46 18.49 -7.42
C ASN A 128 -4.98 17.09 -7.77
N GLN A 129 -4.99 16.17 -6.80
CA GLN A 129 -5.59 14.84 -6.97
C GLN A 129 -7.09 14.91 -7.28
N ILE A 130 -7.84 15.73 -6.51
CA ILE A 130 -9.28 15.95 -6.75
C ILE A 130 -9.49 16.47 -8.17
N ASN A 131 -8.78 17.54 -8.54
CA ASN A 131 -8.92 18.14 -9.88
C ASN A 131 -8.58 17.13 -11.00
N SER A 132 -7.56 16.28 -10.79
CA SER A 132 -7.19 15.24 -11.75
C SER A 132 -8.27 14.16 -11.89
N LEU A 133 -8.86 13.72 -10.77
CA LEU A 133 -9.95 12.77 -10.74
C LEU A 133 -11.21 13.34 -11.41
N GLU A 134 -11.58 14.58 -11.11
CA GLU A 134 -12.69 15.30 -11.75
C GLU A 134 -12.48 15.40 -13.26
N ALA A 135 -11.29 15.79 -13.71
CA ALA A 135 -10.98 15.86 -15.13
C ALA A 135 -11.07 14.49 -15.82
N SER A 136 -10.64 13.41 -15.15
CA SER A 136 -10.75 12.04 -15.68
C SER A 136 -12.20 11.57 -15.77
N ASN A 137 -12.99 11.83 -14.73
CA ASN A 137 -14.42 11.51 -14.71
C ASN A 137 -15.16 12.28 -15.80
N GLN A 138 -14.86 13.57 -15.97
CA GLN A 138 -15.47 14.39 -17.01
C GLN A 138 -15.14 13.86 -18.41
N LYS A 139 -13.88 13.46 -18.66
CA LYS A 139 -13.49 12.82 -19.92
C LYS A 139 -14.27 11.53 -20.16
N THR A 140 -14.37 10.67 -19.15
CA THR A 140 -15.09 9.40 -19.25
C THR A 140 -16.58 9.63 -19.51
N LEU A 141 -17.20 10.57 -18.81
CA LEU A 141 -18.60 10.97 -19.02
C LEU A 141 -18.82 11.54 -20.43
N SER A 142 -17.93 12.40 -20.92
CA SER A 142 -18.04 12.95 -22.27
C SER A 142 -17.93 11.87 -23.34
N PHE A 143 -16.99 10.93 -23.18
CA PHE A 143 -16.83 9.80 -24.07
C PHE A 143 -18.07 8.90 -24.08
N LEU A 144 -18.61 8.56 -22.91
CA LEU A 144 -19.82 7.75 -22.79
C LEU A 144 -21.04 8.45 -23.40
N SER A 145 -21.15 9.77 -23.23
CA SER A 145 -22.21 10.58 -23.84
C SER A 145 -22.11 10.59 -25.36
N ASP A 146 -20.91 10.77 -25.90
CA ASP A 146 -20.66 10.76 -27.34
C ASP A 146 -20.87 9.36 -27.93
N PHE A 147 -20.46 8.32 -27.21
CA PHE A 147 -20.71 6.93 -27.58
C PHE A 147 -22.20 6.63 -27.61
N LYS A 148 -22.95 7.03 -26.57
CA LYS A 148 -24.41 6.89 -26.50
C LYS A 148 -25.09 7.55 -27.70
N LYS A 149 -24.75 8.82 -27.99
CA LYS A 149 -25.30 9.55 -29.14
C LYS A 149 -25.03 8.86 -30.47
N ARG A 150 -23.83 8.30 -30.66
CA ARG A 150 -23.49 7.56 -31.89
C ARG A 150 -24.29 6.27 -32.00
N VAL A 151 -24.50 5.56 -30.90
CA VAL A 151 -25.29 4.32 -30.91
C VAL A 151 -26.76 4.63 -31.21
N GLU A 152 -27.34 5.63 -30.54
CA GLU A 152 -28.72 6.06 -30.77
C GLU A 152 -28.93 6.60 -32.20
N GLY A 153 -28.03 7.45 -32.69
CA GLY A 153 -28.11 7.96 -34.08
C GLY A 153 -27.96 6.87 -35.14
N ASN A 154 -27.12 5.85 -34.90
CA ASN A 154 -27.02 4.70 -35.80
C ASN A 154 -28.26 3.78 -35.76
N ILE A 155 -29.01 3.78 -34.65
CA ILE A 155 -30.28 3.04 -34.53
C ILE A 155 -31.37 3.79 -35.30
N GLU A 156 -31.41 5.13 -35.21
CA GLU A 156 -32.35 5.97 -35.97
C GLU A 156 -32.11 5.91 -37.50
N GLU A 157 -30.85 5.91 -37.96
CA GLU A 157 -30.54 5.80 -39.40
C GLU A 157 -30.77 4.39 -39.99
N LYS A 158 -30.70 3.33 -39.18
CA LYS A 158 -30.85 1.94 -39.66
C LYS A 158 -32.25 1.34 -39.53
N GLY A 159 -33.21 2.04 -38.91
CA GLY A 159 -34.59 1.53 -38.89
C GLY A 159 -35.57 2.25 -37.98
N LEU A 160 -36.12 3.36 -38.47
CA LEU A 160 -37.58 3.50 -38.54
C LEU A 160 -38.00 3.53 -40.01
N ASN A 161 -37.87 2.37 -40.65
CA ASN A 161 -38.65 2.01 -41.83
C ASN A 161 -39.05 0.54 -41.67
N ILE A 162 -39.89 0.30 -40.67
CA ILE A 162 -40.64 -0.96 -40.53
C ILE A 162 -42.09 -0.57 -40.18
N ASN A 163 -42.89 -0.57 -41.25
CA ASN A 163 -44.34 -0.32 -41.39
C ASN A 163 -44.86 1.10 -41.22
#